data_AF-A0A8T2NQ07-F1
#
_entry.id   AF-A0A8T2NQ07-F1
#
_cell.length_a   1.000
_cell.length_b   1.000
_cell.length_c   1.000
_cell.angle_alpha   90.00
_cell.angle_beta   90.00
_cell.angle_gamma   90.00
#
_symmetry.space_group_name_H-M   'P 1'
#
loop_
_entity.id
_entity.type
_entity.pdbx_description
1 polymer ?
#
loop_
_entity_poly.entity_id
_entity_poly.type
_entity_poly.pdbx_seq_one_letter_code
_entity_poly.pdbx_strand_id
1 'polypeptide(L)'
;MVNCCGLVTVKNEPVPLKQVEVQVQVQGHVASVSSTLQYENKEERPLEAIFVFPLEGDAALCHFSAKIGETEVVAELQEKQK
;
A
#
# COMPACT_ATOMS: atom_id res chain seq x y z
N MET A 1 -3.25 -1.01 -20.54
CA MET A 1 -3.14 -2.21 -19.68
C MET A 1 -3.56 -1.79 -18.29
N VAL A 2 -4.59 -2.42 -17.72
CA VAL A 2 -4.99 -2.13 -16.34
C VAL A 2 -3.95 -2.80 -15.44
N ASN A 3 -3.02 -2.01 -14.90
CA ASN A 3 -2.16 -2.50 -13.84
C ASN A 3 -3.05 -2.67 -12.61
N CYS A 4 -3.20 -3.91 -12.15
CA CYS A 4 -3.93 -4.17 -10.91
C CYS A 4 -3.21 -3.45 -9.76
N CYS A 5 -3.95 -2.64 -9.01
CA CYS A 5 -3.45 -1.88 -7.87
C CYS A 5 -3.89 -2.57 -6.56
N GLY A 6 -3.21 -2.25 -5.46
CA GLY A 6 -3.43 -2.89 -4.17
C GLY A 6 -2.59 -4.16 -4.00
N LEU A 7 -3.07 -5.10 -3.18
CA LEU A 7 -2.37 -6.35 -2.92
C LEU A 7 -2.70 -7.39 -4.00
N VAL A 8 -1.69 -7.87 -4.72
CA VAL A 8 -1.84 -8.84 -5.81
C VAL A 8 -0.94 -10.05 -5.58
N THR A 9 -1.37 -11.25 -5.99
CA THR A 9 -0.53 -12.44 -5.94
C THR A 9 0.61 -12.36 -6.96
N VAL A 10 1.61 -13.24 -6.85
CA VAL A 10 2.67 -13.38 -7.87
C VAL A 10 2.15 -13.75 -9.26
N LYS A 11 0.91 -14.26 -9.37
CA LYS A 11 0.22 -14.52 -10.63
C LYS A 11 -0.59 -13.33 -11.14
N ASN A 12 -0.46 -12.17 -10.50
CA ASN A 12 -1.19 -10.95 -10.79
C ASN A 12 -2.72 -11.08 -10.57
N GLU A 13 -3.13 -11.93 -9.64
CA GLU A 13 -4.53 -12.06 -9.21
C GLU A 13 -4.76 -11.14 -8.00
N PRO A 14 -5.87 -10.38 -7.94
CA PRO A 14 -6.12 -9.48 -6.81
C PRO A 14 -6.43 -10.24 -5.52
N VAL A 15 -5.82 -9.82 -4.42
CA VAL A 15 -6.22 -10.25 -3.07
C VAL A 15 -7.39 -9.37 -2.61
N PRO A 16 -8.55 -9.94 -2.22
CA PRO A 16 -9.71 -9.13 -1.87
C PRO A 16 -9.46 -8.20 -0.69
N LEU A 17 -9.65 -6.90 -0.91
CA LEU A 17 -9.65 -5.89 0.15
C LEU A 17 -10.84 -6.11 1.08
N LYS A 18 -10.60 -6.13 2.38
CA LYS A 18 -11.66 -6.28 3.40
C LYS A 18 -12.17 -4.96 3.92
N GLN A 19 -11.26 -4.02 4.13
CA GLN A 19 -11.59 -2.71 4.65
C GLN A 19 -10.60 -1.69 4.11
N VAL A 20 -11.10 -0.49 3.90
CA VAL A 20 -10.29 0.69 3.62
C VAL A 20 -10.70 1.80 4.56
N GLU A 21 -9.70 2.49 5.11
CA GLU A 21 -9.89 3.73 5.84
C GLU A 21 -9.01 4.78 5.18
N VAL A 22 -9.60 5.94 4.88
CA VAL A 22 -8.90 7.07 4.25
C VAL A 22 -9.07 8.28 5.13
N GLN A 23 -7.96 8.85 5.54
CA GLN A 23 -7.90 10.08 6.33
C GLN A 23 -7.22 11.15 5.48
N VAL A 24 -7.81 12.34 5.46
CA VAL A 24 -7.31 13.46 4.65
C VAL A 24 -7.21 14.70 5.53
N GLN A 25 -6.06 15.35 5.48
CA GLN A 25 -5.84 16.64 6.11
C GLN A 25 -5.45 17.66 5.03
N VAL A 26 -6.17 18.78 4.97
CA VAL A 26 -5.90 19.86 4.01
C VAL A 26 -5.39 21.08 4.76
N GLN A 27 -4.23 21.59 4.35
CA GLN A 27 -3.64 22.81 4.90
C GLN A 27 -3.14 23.70 3.76
N GLY A 28 -3.83 24.83 3.55
CA GLY A 28 -3.54 25.71 2.41
C GLY A 28 -3.70 24.95 1.08
N HIS A 29 -2.60 24.81 0.34
CA HIS A 29 -2.56 24.14 -0.98
C HIS A 29 -2.06 22.69 -0.92
N VAL A 30 -1.82 22.14 0.27
CA VAL A 30 -1.31 20.78 0.45
C VAL A 30 -2.39 19.88 1.05
N ALA A 31 -2.56 18.68 0.49
CA ALA A 31 -3.41 17.63 1.03
C ALA A 31 -2.54 16.44 1.45
N SER A 32 -2.53 16.14 2.75
CA SER A 32 -1.91 14.92 3.29
C SER A 32 -2.96 13.83 3.35
N VAL A 33 -2.70 12.72 2.66
CA VAL A 33 -3.62 11.58 2.56
C VAL A 33 -2.96 10.36 3.21
N SER A 34 -3.64 9.77 4.18
CA SER A 34 -3.25 8.50 4.81
C SER A 34 -4.31 7.45 4.49
N SER A 35 -3.90 6.33 3.90
CA SER A 35 -4.78 5.22 3.56
C SER A 35 -4.35 3.94 4.27
N THR A 36 -5.27 3.33 5.01
CA THR A 36 -5.09 2.03 5.66
C THR A 36 -5.91 0.99 4.90
N LEU A 37 -5.24 0.00 4.31
CA LEU A 37 -5.85 -1.07 3.54
C LEU A 37 -5.71 -2.39 4.29
N GLN A 38 -6.83 -3.04 4.61
CA GLN A 38 -6.84 -4.32 5.32
C GLN A 38 -7.14 -5.47 4.37
N TYR A 39 -6.26 -6.47 4.38
CA TYR A 39 -6.37 -7.70 3.60
C TYR A 39 -6.38 -8.90 4.54
N GLU A 40 -7.00 -9.99 4.10
CA GLU A 40 -7.05 -11.25 4.83
C GLU A 40 -6.67 -12.37 3.86
N ASN A 41 -5.64 -13.15 4.22
CA ASN A 41 -5.36 -14.40 3.53
C ASN A 41 -6.39 -15.44 3.95
N LYS A 42 -7.31 -15.79 3.04
CA LYS A 42 -8.33 -16.83 3.26
C LYS A 42 -7.87 -18.24 2.87
N GLU A 43 -6.69 -18.36 2.28
CA GLU A 43 -6.11 -19.64 1.90
C GLU A 43 -5.56 -20.37 3.13
N GLU A 44 -5.57 -21.70 3.11
CA GLU A 44 -5.00 -22.50 4.20
C GLU A 44 -3.47 -22.40 4.31
N ARG A 45 -2.83 -21.95 3.23
CA ARG A 45 -1.37 -21.83 3.11
C ARG A 45 -0.93 -20.36 3.08
N PRO A 46 0.32 -20.06 3.48
CA PRO A 46 0.89 -18.73 3.30
C PRO A 46 0.78 -18.26 1.85
N LEU A 47 0.41 -16.99 1.67
CA LEU A 47 0.27 -16.34 0.38
C LEU A 47 1.43 -15.38 0.13
N GLU A 48 2.07 -15.52 -1.02
CA GLU A 48 3.05 -14.54 -1.51
C GLU A 48 2.34 -13.48 -2.35
N ALA A 49 2.55 -12.21 -2.01
CA ALA A 49 1.85 -11.09 -2.63
C ALA A 49 2.72 -9.84 -2.74
N ILE A 50 2.37 -8.97 -3.69
CA ILE A 50 3.02 -7.71 -4.02
C ILE A 50 2.00 -6.59 -3.79
N PHE A 51 2.40 -5.54 -3.08
CA PHE A 51 1.58 -4.33 -2.95
C PHE A 51 1.96 -3.32 -4.04
N VAL A 52 0.98 -2.92 -4.86
CA VAL A 52 1.15 -1.98 -5.97
C VAL A 52 0.39 -0.70 -5.67
N PHE A 53 1.11 0.41 -5.49
CA PHE A 53 0.51 1.73 -5.26
C PHE A 53 0.76 2.66 -6.47
N PRO A 54 -0.30 3.20 -7.09
CA PRO A 54 -0.15 4.18 -8.15
C PRO A 54 0.17 5.55 -7.54
N LEU A 55 1.43 5.97 -7.60
CA LEU A 55 1.81 7.33 -7.23
C LEU A 55 1.63 8.26 -8.43
N GLU A 56 0.84 9.32 -8.26
CA GLU A 56 0.67 10.37 -9.27
C GLU A 56 1.92 11.26 -9.36
N GLY A 57 2.15 11.87 -10.52
CA GLY A 57 3.37 12.65 -10.80
C GLY A 57 3.56 13.88 -9.89
N ASP A 58 2.45 14.45 -9.39
CA ASP A 58 2.46 15.61 -8.50
C ASP A 58 2.35 15.23 -7.01
N ALA A 59 2.41 13.93 -6.69
CA ALA A 59 2.33 13.41 -5.33
C ALA A 59 3.68 12.88 -4.84
N ALA A 60 3.90 12.96 -3.53
CA ALA A 60 5.07 12.37 -2.87
C ALA A 60 4.61 11.35 -1.82
N LEU A 61 5.23 10.17 -1.82
CA LEU A 61 5.00 9.15 -0.79
C LEU A 61 5.88 9.46 0.42
N CYS A 62 5.26 9.89 1.53
CA CYS A 62 5.97 10.33 2.73
C CYS A 62 6.17 9.22 3.78
N HIS A 63 5.28 8.23 3.82
CA HIS A 63 5.33 7.11 4.76
C HIS A 63 4.70 5.87 4.13
N PHE A 64 5.32 4.71 4.34
CA PHE A 64 4.76 3.43 3.96
C PHE A 64 5.12 2.39 5.02
N SER A 65 4.10 1.72 5.56
CA SER A 65 4.30 0.58 6.45
C SER A 65 3.27 -0.50 6.18
N ALA A 66 3.63 -1.72 6.54
CA ALA A 66 2.77 -2.90 6.46
C ALA A 66 2.82 -3.64 7.79
N LYS A 67 1.65 -3.97 8.34
CA LYS A 67 1.52 -4.80 9.53
C LYS A 67 1.00 -6.18 9.13
N ILE A 68 1.78 -7.22 9.40
CA ILE A 68 1.46 -8.63 9.12
C ILE A 68 1.43 -9.37 10.45
N GLY A 69 0.23 -9.67 10.94
CA GLY A 69 0.06 -10.21 12.29
C GLY A 69 0.59 -9.24 13.35
N GLU A 70 1.61 -9.66 14.09
CA GLU A 70 2.29 -8.83 15.09
C GLU A 70 3.50 -8.07 14.55
N THR A 71 3.97 -8.42 13.34
CA THR A 71 5.16 -7.82 12.73
C THR A 71 4.79 -6.56 11.96
N GLU A 72 5.51 -5.48 12.19
CA GLU A 72 5.41 -4.25 11.41
C GLU A 72 6.70 -4.05 10.60
N VAL A 73 6.52 -3.76 9.31
CA VAL A 73 7.60 -3.42 8.38
C VAL A 73 7.38 -1.97 7.97
N VAL A 74 8.36 -1.11 8.23
CA VAL A 74 8.33 0.31 7.87
C VAL A 74 9.35 0.55 6.77
N ALA A 75 8.96 1.21 5.69
CA ALA A 75 9.88 1.59 4.63
C ALA A 75 10.74 2.76 5.09
N GLU A 76 12.06 2.61 4.97
CA GLU A 76 13.01 3.68 5.17
C GLU A 76 13.27 4.41 3.85
N LEU A 77 13.15 5.75 3.88
CA LEU A 77 13.44 6.57 2.73
C LEU A 77 14.96 6.73 2.60
N GLN A 78 15.51 6.33 1.45
CA GLN A 78 16.94 6.45 1.16
C GLN A 78 17.16 7.43 0.01
N GLU A 79 18.28 8.15 0.05
CA GLU A 79 18.70 8.96 -1.09
C GLU A 79 18.93 8.06 -2.31
N LYS A 80 18.55 8.56 -3.49
CA LYS A 80 18.83 7.86 -4.73
C LYS A 80 20.35 7.81 -4.92
N GLN A 81 20.93 6.60 -4.87
CA GLN A 81 22.34 6.42 -5.20
C GLN A 81 22.59 6.90 -6.63
N LYS A 82 23.66 7.69 -6.82
CA LYS A 82 24.08 8.23 -8.11
C LYS A 82 24.58 7.15 -9.06
#